data_AF-A0A2I1PDA1-F1
#
_entry.id   AF-A0A2I1PDA1-F1
#
_cell.length_a   1.000
_cell.length_b   1.000
_cell.length_c   1.000
_cell.angle_alpha   90.00
_cell.angle_beta   90.00
_cell.angle_gamma   90.00
#
_symmetry.space_group_name_H-M   'P 1'
#
loop_
_entity.id
_entity.type
_entity.pdbx_description
1 polymer ?
#
loop_
_entity_poly.entity_id
_entity_poly.type
_entity_poly.pdbx_seq_one_letter_code
_entity_poly.pdbx_strand_id
1 'polypeptide(L)'
;MAKLVIHYAWWSSFFFLGATSRHWMTRWQSTRGLVPGVLAGFVLLWSVFVVVDPEARWSRGIHAYALSVGGVLLLIWCASRISWPRWMQWVGKNSIVWYLVHGAAIGGCWLFLEDLGVTSWWIVTPILLVVGYLVPLALSPFARTPLFRWSRTTPPILTGRNA
;
A
#
# COMPACT_ATOMS: atom_id res chain seq x y z
N MET A 1 -5.20 3.38 -25.06
CA MET A 1 -5.83 4.27 -24.06
C MET A 1 -6.76 3.53 -23.10
N ALA A 2 -7.78 2.79 -23.56
CA ALA A 2 -8.74 2.08 -22.68
C ALA A 2 -8.11 1.11 -21.65
N LYS A 3 -7.10 0.31 -22.06
CA LYS A 3 -6.39 -0.60 -21.14
C LYS A 3 -5.68 0.12 -19.98
N LEU A 4 -5.17 1.33 -20.24
CA LEU A 4 -4.49 2.18 -19.26
C LEU A 4 -5.50 2.76 -18.27
N VAL A 5 -6.65 3.21 -18.76
CA VAL A 5 -7.75 3.72 -17.93
C VAL A 5 -8.28 2.63 -16.99
N ILE A 6 -8.55 1.43 -17.51
CA ILE A 6 -8.98 0.28 -16.70
C ILE A 6 -7.93 -0.07 -15.64
N HIS A 7 -6.64 -0.01 -16.00
CA HIS A 7 -5.55 -0.24 -15.06
C HIS A 7 -5.57 0.76 -13.90
N TYR A 8 -5.64 2.05 -14.19
CA TYR A 8 -5.68 3.08 -13.15
C TYR A 8 -6.97 3.06 -12.35
N ALA A 9 -8.12 2.79 -12.98
CA ALA A 9 -9.39 2.65 -12.29
C ALA A 9 -9.37 1.48 -11.29
N TRP A 10 -8.75 0.37 -11.68
CA TRP A 10 -8.59 -0.79 -10.81
C TRP A 10 -7.74 -0.50 -9.58
N TRP A 11 -6.59 0.15 -9.74
CA TRP A 11 -5.76 0.52 -8.59
C TRP A 11 -6.39 1.60 -7.72
N SER A 12 -7.05 2.58 -8.35
CA SER A 12 -7.70 3.68 -7.66
C SER A 12 -8.88 3.22 -6.80
N SER A 13 -9.60 2.18 -7.22
CA SER A 13 -10.74 1.65 -6.43
C SER A 13 -10.30 1.15 -5.06
N PHE A 14 -9.10 0.57 -4.91
CA PHE A 14 -8.55 0.21 -3.60
C PHE A 14 -8.31 1.43 -2.71
N PHE A 15 -7.88 2.56 -3.28
CA PHE A 15 -7.74 3.81 -2.53
C PHE A 15 -9.10 4.33 -2.04
N PHE A 16 -10.13 4.33 -2.89
CA PHE A 16 -11.48 4.75 -2.50
C PHE A 16 -12.11 3.78 -1.48
N LEU A 17 -11.89 2.47 -1.65
CA LEU A 17 -12.32 1.46 -0.69
C LEU A 17 -11.63 1.65 0.66
N GLY A 18 -10.33 1.91 0.67
CA GLY A 18 -9.57 2.24 1.88
C GLY A 18 -10.10 3.51 2.56
N ALA A 19 -10.39 4.55 1.78
CA ALA A 19 -10.93 5.81 2.28
C ALA A 19 -12.32 5.64 2.93
N THR A 20 -13.21 4.90 2.26
CA THR A 20 -14.59 4.66 2.71
C THR A 20 -14.69 3.67 3.87
N SER A 21 -13.82 2.66 3.90
CA SER A 21 -13.79 1.64 4.96
C SER A 21 -13.33 2.19 6.33
N ARG A 22 -12.78 3.41 6.37
CA ARG A 22 -12.31 4.06 7.60
C ARG A 22 -13.35 4.05 8.73
N HIS A 23 -14.64 4.27 8.41
CA HIS A 23 -15.71 4.31 9.42
C HIS A 23 -15.98 2.95 10.06
N TRP A 24 -15.72 1.87 9.34
CA TRP A 24 -15.98 0.49 9.78
C TRP A 24 -14.74 -0.18 10.37
N MET A 25 -13.57 0.43 10.19
CA MET A 25 -12.29 -0.19 10.49
C MET A 25 -12.11 -0.51 11.97
N THR A 26 -12.48 0.41 12.87
CA THR A 26 -12.40 0.18 14.31
C THR A 26 -13.27 -1.00 14.73
N ARG A 27 -14.49 -1.10 14.19
CA ARG A 27 -15.40 -2.21 14.45
C ARG A 27 -14.79 -3.52 13.94
N TRP A 28 -14.27 -3.53 12.72
CA TRP A 28 -13.62 -4.70 12.15
C TRP A 28 -12.42 -5.18 12.97
N GLN A 29 -11.53 -4.27 13.38
CA GLN A 29 -10.36 -4.60 14.21
C GLN A 29 -10.76 -5.18 15.57
N SER A 30 -11.87 -4.70 16.14
CA SER A 30 -12.42 -5.18 17.41
C SER A 30 -13.11 -6.56 17.31
N THR A 31 -13.47 -7.01 16.11
CA THR A 31 -14.13 -8.31 15.90
C THR A 31 -13.26 -9.46 16.41
N ARG A 32 -13.83 -10.28 17.28
CA ARG A 32 -13.26 -11.53 17.81
C ARG A 32 -14.13 -12.71 17.37
N GLY A 33 -13.61 -13.94 17.51
CA GLY A 33 -14.35 -15.16 17.21
C GLY A 33 -14.10 -15.71 15.80
N LEU A 34 -15.12 -16.37 15.23
CA LEU A 34 -14.96 -17.17 14.02
C LEU A 34 -14.81 -16.35 12.73
N VAL A 35 -15.37 -15.15 12.67
CA VAL A 35 -15.44 -14.36 11.42
C VAL A 35 -14.07 -14.11 10.77
N PRO A 36 -13.03 -13.64 11.48
CA PRO A 36 -11.69 -13.47 10.91
C PRO A 36 -11.05 -14.80 10.51
N GLY A 37 -11.35 -15.89 11.23
CA GLY A 37 -10.88 -17.23 10.91
C GLY A 37 -11.49 -17.78 9.62
N VAL A 38 -12.80 -17.58 9.41
CA VAL A 38 -13.48 -17.92 8.15
C VAL A 38 -12.91 -17.11 7.00
N LEU A 39 -12.71 -15.80 7.19
CA LEU A 39 -12.07 -14.96 6.18
C LEU A 39 -10.64 -15.43 5.87
N ALA A 40 -9.86 -15.80 6.89
CA ALA A 40 -8.51 -16.32 6.71
C ALA A 40 -8.50 -17.62 5.91
N GLY A 41 -9.36 -18.58 6.26
CA GLY A 41 -9.50 -19.84 5.52
C GLY A 41 -9.91 -19.60 4.08
N PHE A 42 -10.86 -18.70 3.85
CA PHE A 42 -11.31 -18.32 2.51
C PHE A 42 -10.20 -17.69 1.67
N VAL A 43 -9.48 -16.70 2.22
CA VAL A 43 -8.35 -16.05 1.54
C VAL A 43 -7.25 -17.05 1.21
N LEU A 44 -6.92 -17.95 2.14
CA LEU A 44 -5.89 -18.98 1.92
C LEU A 44 -6.29 -19.94 0.80
N LEU A 45 -7.48 -20.54 0.89
CA LEU A 45 -7.97 -21.50 -0.10
C LEU A 45 -8.11 -20.86 -1.49
N TRP A 46 -8.63 -19.63 -1.55
CA TRP A 46 -8.79 -18.92 -2.82
C TRP A 46 -7.43 -18.48 -3.38
N SER A 47 -6.46 -18.13 -2.54
CA SER A 47 -5.10 -17.82 -3.02
C SER A 47 -4.46 -19.03 -3.70
N VAL A 48 -4.67 -20.24 -3.19
CA VAL A 48 -4.20 -21.47 -3.85
C VAL A 48 -4.80 -21.61 -5.25
N PHE A 49 -6.12 -21.41 -5.38
CA PHE A 49 -6.80 -21.44 -6.69
C PHE A 49 -6.19 -20.42 -7.67
N VAL A 50 -6.02 -19.15 -7.24
CA VAL A 50 -5.46 -18.08 -8.09
C VAL A 50 -3.99 -18.34 -8.47
N VAL A 51 -3.21 -18.98 -7.59
CA VAL A 51 -1.83 -19.34 -7.90
C VAL A 51 -1.77 -20.48 -8.90
N VAL A 52 -2.65 -21.48 -8.81
CA VAL A 52 -2.64 -22.65 -9.70
C VAL A 52 -3.16 -22.31 -11.10
N ASP A 53 -4.08 -21.35 -11.23
CA ASP A 53 -4.66 -20.91 -12.50
C ASP A 53 -3.88 -19.71 -13.11
N PRO A 54 -3.18 -19.90 -14.25
CA PRO A 54 -2.43 -18.83 -14.92
C PRO A 54 -3.29 -17.64 -15.38
N GLU A 55 -4.55 -17.88 -15.76
CA GLU A 55 -5.45 -16.81 -16.19
C GLU A 55 -5.92 -15.99 -14.99
N ALA A 56 -6.25 -16.67 -13.88
CA ALA A 56 -6.63 -16.01 -12.64
C ALA A 56 -5.47 -15.17 -12.05
N ARG A 57 -4.22 -15.60 -12.21
CA ARG A 57 -3.03 -14.92 -11.67
C ARG A 57 -2.84 -13.51 -12.23
N TRP A 58 -3.13 -13.30 -13.50
CA TRP A 58 -2.98 -11.99 -14.18
C TRP A 58 -4.31 -11.27 -14.41
N SER A 59 -5.42 -11.94 -14.08
CA SER A 59 -6.76 -11.40 -14.13
C SER A 59 -6.90 -10.17 -13.23
N ARG A 60 -7.42 -9.08 -13.81
CA ARG A 60 -7.97 -7.93 -13.06
C ARG A 60 -9.49 -8.05 -12.93
N GLY A 61 -9.98 -9.29 -12.93
CA GLY A 61 -11.39 -9.60 -12.80
C GLY A 61 -11.86 -9.50 -11.35
N ILE A 62 -13.18 -9.65 -11.19
CA ILE A 62 -13.85 -9.53 -9.88
C ILE A 62 -13.31 -10.51 -8.83
N HIS A 63 -12.84 -11.70 -9.25
CA HIS A 63 -12.28 -12.71 -8.34
C HIS A 63 -10.96 -12.25 -7.70
N ALA A 64 -10.04 -11.69 -8.50
CA ALA A 64 -8.78 -11.15 -8.01
C ALA A 64 -9.01 -9.92 -7.10
N TYR A 65 -10.04 -9.12 -7.40
CA TYR A 65 -10.46 -8.02 -6.54
C TYR A 65 -10.92 -8.51 -5.17
N ALA A 66 -11.87 -9.44 -5.15
CA ALA A 66 -12.46 -9.96 -3.92
C ALA A 66 -11.40 -10.60 -3.05
N LEU A 67 -10.47 -11.35 -3.66
CA LEU A 67 -9.31 -11.91 -2.96
C LEU A 67 -8.41 -10.82 -2.38
N SER A 68 -8.08 -9.80 -3.16
CA SER A 68 -7.24 -8.68 -2.70
C SER A 68 -7.89 -7.91 -1.55
N VAL A 69 -9.19 -7.62 -1.66
CA VAL A 69 -9.97 -6.97 -0.60
C VAL A 69 -10.01 -7.84 0.66
N GLY A 70 -10.30 -9.13 0.53
CA GLY A 70 -10.30 -10.08 1.65
C GLY A 70 -8.94 -10.17 2.33
N GLY A 71 -7.86 -10.26 1.55
CA GLY A 71 -6.49 -10.26 2.04
C GLY A 71 -6.13 -8.98 2.78
N VAL A 72 -6.48 -7.81 2.23
CA VAL A 72 -6.27 -6.51 2.90
C VAL A 72 -7.05 -6.42 4.21
N LEU A 73 -8.31 -6.83 4.24
CA LEU A 73 -9.12 -6.84 5.46
C LEU A 73 -8.51 -7.75 6.54
N LEU A 74 -8.06 -8.94 6.15
CA LEU A 74 -7.37 -9.87 7.05
C LEU A 74 -6.06 -9.27 7.57
N LEU A 75 -5.25 -8.66 6.70
CA LEU A 75 -4.00 -7.99 7.10
C LEU A 75 -4.27 -6.85 8.10
N ILE A 76 -5.30 -6.02 7.88
CA ILE A 76 -5.64 -4.94 8.79
C ILE A 76 -6.11 -5.48 10.15
N TRP A 77 -6.84 -6.60 10.15
CA TRP A 77 -7.25 -7.28 11.38
C TRP A 77 -6.05 -7.87 12.13
N CYS A 78 -5.11 -8.51 11.43
CA CYS A 78 -3.87 -9.03 12.02
C CYS A 78 -2.98 -7.89 12.54
N ALA A 79 -2.87 -6.80 11.79
CA ALA A 79 -2.01 -5.68 12.11
C ALA A 79 -2.37 -5.02 13.45
N SER A 80 -3.65 -5.03 13.86
CA SER A 80 -4.06 -4.48 15.16
C SER A 80 -3.70 -5.36 16.37
N ARG A 81 -3.17 -6.56 16.13
CA ARG A 81 -2.77 -7.53 17.17
C ARG A 81 -1.26 -7.70 17.28
N ILE A 82 -0.50 -7.11 16.38
CA ILE A 82 0.96 -7.19 16.34
C ILE A 82 1.52 -5.90 16.95
N SER A 83 2.49 -6.05 17.85
CA SER A 83 3.27 -4.92 18.35
C SER A 83 4.33 -4.55 17.32
N TRP A 84 4.11 -3.45 16.61
CA TRP A 84 5.02 -2.98 15.58
C TRP A 84 6.17 -2.16 16.17
N PRO A 85 7.43 -2.40 15.75
CA PRO A 85 8.54 -1.57 16.18
C PRO A 85 8.37 -0.12 15.71
N ARG A 86 8.93 0.84 16.46
CA ARG A 86 8.73 2.28 16.22
C ARG A 86 9.09 2.71 14.80
N TRP A 87 10.13 2.13 14.21
CA TRP A 87 10.56 2.44 12.85
C TRP A 87 9.52 2.03 11.81
N MET A 88 8.86 0.87 11.96
CA MET A 88 7.77 0.45 11.06
C MET A 88 6.56 1.37 11.17
N GLN A 89 6.22 1.79 12.40
CA GLN A 89 5.15 2.78 12.60
C GLN A 89 5.49 4.13 11.95
N TRP A 90 6.75 4.53 12.01
CA TRP A 90 7.23 5.74 11.34
C TRP A 90 7.12 5.60 9.81
N VAL A 91 7.56 4.48 9.22
CA VAL A 91 7.41 4.23 7.78
C VAL A 91 5.93 4.27 7.38
N GLY A 92 5.07 3.55 8.11
CA GLY A 92 3.63 3.51 7.84
C GLY A 92 2.97 4.89 7.86
N LYS A 93 3.31 5.73 8.84
CA LYS A 93 2.78 7.11 8.97
C LYS A 93 3.21 8.06 7.85
N ASN A 94 4.34 7.77 7.21
CA ASN A 94 4.87 8.57 6.11
C ASN A 94 4.66 7.91 4.75
N SER A 95 4.03 6.73 4.70
CA SER A 95 3.90 5.91 3.48
C SER A 95 3.25 6.65 2.32
N ILE A 96 2.30 7.56 2.57
CA ILE A 96 1.69 8.39 1.52
C ILE A 96 2.69 9.32 0.85
N VAL A 97 3.64 9.89 1.61
CA VAL A 97 4.72 10.72 1.06
C VAL A 97 5.65 9.83 0.24
N TRP A 98 5.98 8.64 0.75
CA TRP A 98 6.73 7.65 -0.01
C TRP A 98 6.06 7.34 -1.34
N TYR A 99 4.77 6.99 -1.37
CA TYR A 99 4.07 6.68 -2.62
C TYR A 99 4.02 7.85 -3.61
N LEU A 100 3.68 9.05 -3.15
CA LEU A 100 3.49 10.21 -4.04
C LEU A 100 4.83 10.78 -4.53
N VAL A 101 5.82 10.87 -3.66
CA VAL A 101 7.12 11.48 -3.98
C VAL A 101 8.01 10.51 -4.73
N HIS A 102 8.02 9.21 -4.38
CA HIS A 102 8.94 8.24 -4.98
C HIS A 102 8.77 8.15 -6.50
N GLY A 103 7.52 8.01 -6.96
CA GLY A 103 7.23 7.94 -8.39
C GLY A 103 7.63 9.21 -9.15
N ALA A 104 7.31 10.38 -8.61
CA ALA A 104 7.65 11.66 -9.21
C ALA A 104 9.17 11.92 -9.21
N ALA A 105 9.86 11.58 -8.12
CA ALA A 105 11.31 11.77 -8.00
C ALA A 105 12.09 10.86 -8.95
N ILE A 106 11.73 9.56 -9.01
CA ILE A 106 12.35 8.63 -9.97
C ILE A 106 12.03 9.05 -11.40
N GLY A 107 10.76 9.34 -11.72
CA GLY A 107 10.36 9.73 -13.07
C GLY A 107 11.02 11.01 -13.54
N GLY A 108 11.06 12.05 -12.68
CA GLY A 108 11.74 13.30 -12.99
C GLY A 108 13.25 13.13 -13.15
N CYS A 109 13.89 12.34 -12.28
CA CYS A 109 15.32 12.05 -12.40
C CYS A 109 15.65 11.23 -13.66
N TRP A 110 14.80 10.27 -14.01
CA TRP A 110 14.93 9.49 -15.24
C TRP A 110 14.94 10.42 -16.46
N LEU A 111 13.91 11.26 -16.59
CA LEU A 111 13.77 12.18 -17.72
C LEU A 111 14.94 13.17 -17.80
N PHE A 112 15.43 13.64 -16.65
CA PHE A 112 16.60 14.51 -16.57
C PHE A 112 17.89 13.82 -17.03
N LEU A 113 18.13 12.57 -16.59
CA LEU A 113 19.31 11.81 -17.03
C LEU A 113 19.24 11.46 -18.52
N GLU A 114 18.04 11.20 -19.03
CA GLU A 114 17.78 10.96 -20.45
C GLU A 114 18.09 12.21 -21.29
N ASP A 115 17.66 13.39 -20.86
CA ASP A 115 17.95 14.68 -21.52
C ASP A 115 19.46 15.01 -21.53
N LEU A 116 20.19 14.56 -20.50
CA LEU A 116 21.66 14.64 -20.45
C LEU A 116 22.37 13.55 -21.28
N GLY A 117 21.63 12.66 -21.94
CA GLY A 117 22.18 11.57 -22.74
C GLY A 117 22.81 10.44 -21.93
N VAL A 118 22.52 10.35 -20.62
CA VAL A 118 23.07 9.29 -19.75
C VAL A 118 22.28 8.00 -19.95
N THR A 119 22.83 7.09 -20.76
CA THR A 119 22.17 5.82 -21.13
C THR A 119 22.69 4.59 -20.37
N SER A 120 23.81 4.73 -19.64
CA SER A 120 24.43 3.61 -18.93
C SER A 120 23.63 3.20 -17.70
N TRP A 121 23.06 1.99 -17.71
CA TRP A 121 22.30 1.44 -16.58
C TRP A 121 23.09 1.34 -15.28
N TRP A 122 24.41 1.21 -15.36
CA TRP A 122 25.31 1.21 -14.20
C TRP A 122 25.39 2.55 -13.49
N ILE A 123 25.07 3.64 -14.19
CA ILE A 123 25.03 5.00 -13.64
C ILE A 123 23.60 5.36 -13.28
N VAL A 124 22.66 5.10 -14.19
CA VAL A 124 21.24 5.43 -14.01
C VAL A 124 20.66 4.71 -12.80
N THR A 125 20.87 3.40 -12.66
CA THR A 125 20.22 2.61 -11.59
C THR A 125 20.63 3.08 -10.18
N PRO A 126 21.93 3.23 -9.85
CA PRO A 126 22.31 3.76 -8.53
C PRO A 126 21.75 5.15 -8.26
N ILE A 127 21.72 6.05 -9.25
CA ILE A 127 21.17 7.39 -9.07
C ILE A 127 19.67 7.32 -8.78
N LEU A 128 18.90 6.53 -9.53
CA LEU A 128 17.47 6.38 -9.28
C LEU A 128 17.17 5.73 -7.93
N LEU A 129 18.00 4.78 -7.48
CA LEU A 129 17.87 4.19 -6.15
C LEU A 129 18.11 5.24 -5.06
N VAL A 130 19.18 6.03 -5.20
CA VAL A 130 19.52 7.11 -4.27
C VAL A 130 18.41 8.16 -4.24
N VAL A 131 17.97 8.64 -5.39
CA VAL A 131 16.91 9.65 -5.51
C VAL A 131 15.57 9.10 -5.00
N GLY A 132 15.20 7.91 -5.44
CA GLY A 132 13.97 7.23 -5.05
C GLY A 132 13.90 6.94 -3.55
N TYR A 133 15.04 6.79 -2.87
CA TYR A 133 15.06 6.60 -1.42
C TYR A 133 15.20 7.92 -0.64
N LEU A 134 16.18 8.75 -1.00
CA LEU A 134 16.53 9.94 -0.23
C LEU A 134 15.52 11.07 -0.40
N VAL A 135 14.93 11.26 -1.58
CA VAL A 135 13.97 12.36 -1.79
C VAL A 135 12.70 12.14 -0.96
N PRO A 136 12.04 10.96 -0.97
CA PRO A 136 10.90 10.74 -0.08
C PRO A 136 11.28 10.76 1.40
N LEU A 137 12.47 10.29 1.76
CA LEU A 137 12.98 10.38 3.14
C LEU A 137 13.10 11.84 3.58
N ALA A 138 13.71 12.71 2.76
CA ALA A 138 13.86 14.13 3.01
C ALA A 138 12.52 14.87 3.06
N LEU A 139 11.53 14.43 2.26
CA LEU A 139 10.20 15.02 2.26
C LEU A 139 9.24 14.41 3.29
N SER A 140 9.62 13.33 3.99
CA SER A 140 8.79 12.72 5.02
C SER A 140 8.32 13.68 6.14
N PRO A 141 9.08 14.72 6.55
CA PRO A 141 8.56 15.72 7.49
C PRO A 141 7.33 16.47 6.95
N PHE A 142 7.16 16.62 5.64
CA PHE A 142 6.00 17.29 5.04
C PHE A 142 4.71 16.48 5.19
N ALA A 143 4.78 15.21 5.60
CA ALA A 143 3.60 14.43 5.99
C ALA A 143 2.75 15.15 7.07
N ARG A 144 3.31 16.11 7.82
CA ARG A 144 2.59 16.89 8.85
C ARG A 144 1.74 18.04 8.29
N THR A 145 1.94 18.41 7.03
CA THR A 145 1.29 19.56 6.41
C THR A 145 -0.15 19.23 6.00
N PRO A 146 -1.04 20.25 5.88
CA PRO A 146 -2.44 20.04 5.50
C PRO A 146 -2.63 19.20 4.24
N LEU A 147 -1.74 19.34 3.26
CA LEU A 147 -1.70 18.55 2.02
C LEU A 147 -1.66 17.03 2.26
N PHE A 148 -1.02 16.59 3.34
CA PHE A 148 -0.85 15.16 3.66
C PHE A 148 -1.59 14.75 4.95
N ARG A 149 -2.35 15.67 5.58
CA ARG A 149 -3.09 15.41 6.83
C ARG A 149 -4.22 14.40 6.68
N TRP A 150 -4.74 14.17 5.47
CA TRP A 150 -5.72 13.11 5.20
C TRP A 150 -5.27 11.75 5.75
N SER A 151 -3.98 11.40 5.64
CA SER A 151 -3.47 10.09 6.07
C SER A 151 -3.18 9.99 7.57
N ARG A 152 -3.33 11.10 8.31
CA ARG A 152 -2.92 11.22 9.73
C ARG A 152 -4.04 11.01 10.72
N THR A 153 -5.11 10.35 10.32
CA THR A 153 -5.99 9.76 11.34
C THR A 153 -5.23 8.62 11.96
N THR A 154 -4.62 8.96 13.09
CA THR A 154 -3.83 8.10 13.95
C THR A 154 -4.43 6.71 13.90
N PRO A 155 -3.75 5.69 13.35
CA PRO A 155 -4.16 4.33 13.68
C PRO A 155 -4.24 4.28 15.21
N PRO A 156 -5.31 3.72 15.79
CA PRO A 156 -5.46 3.67 17.24
C PRO A 156 -4.12 3.23 17.81
N ILE A 157 -3.62 3.98 18.78
CA ILE A 157 -2.33 3.68 19.41
C ILE A 157 -2.40 2.20 19.77
N LEU A 158 -1.63 1.37 19.06
CA LEU A 158 -1.45 -0.05 19.35
C LEU A 158 -0.54 -0.16 20.57
N THR A 159 -0.86 0.58 21.63
CA THR A 159 -0.42 0.23 22.95
C THR A 159 -1.13 -1.08 23.24
N GLY A 160 -0.38 -2.17 23.43
CA GLY A 160 -0.86 -3.40 24.03
C GLY A 160 -1.37 -3.22 25.46
N ARG A 161 -1.92 -2.05 25.81
CA ARG A 161 -2.67 -1.77 27.03
C ARG A 161 -4.15 -2.08 26.78
N ASN A 162 -4.41 -3.34 26.44
CA ASN A 162 -5.62 -4.01 26.89
C ASN A 162 -5.14 -5.03 27.93
N ALA A 163 -4.69 -4.50 29.07
CA ALA A 163 -4.62 -5.19 30.35
C ALA A 163 -5.40 -4.32 31.32
#